data_AF-A0A525CK55-F1
#
_entry.id   AF-A0A525CK55-F1
#
_cell.length_a   1.000
_cell.length_b   1.000
_cell.length_c   1.000
_cell.angle_alpha   90.00
_cell.angle_beta   90.00
_cell.angle_gamma   90.00
#
_symmetry.space_group_name_H-M   'P 1'
#
loop_
_entity.id
_entity.type
_entity.pdbx_description
1 polymer ?
#
loop_
_entity_poly.entity_id
_entity_poly.type
_entity_poly.pdbx_seq_one_letter_code
_entity_poly.pdbx_strand_id
1 'polypeptide(L)'
;MTTEELQDAIFNGIDKLAAENKISHLSTQLISRYSGISEGKMLRHIPSLDKVITKWLKGKEAEINNFLNSFPATKAELLIHINLLVNKGDIATLLLSSNLDPLLDIDNLKKARKQLEKHINDVIKQLEDLPDRPTADLANELMFCLKAIVETNNAESQRKKASLAKDFPWEAENELFPAEDILKRLATNESGFVFDPVSGRSYTANETAVSILQLLRETVNTSTIVDRVTEEYDVTREAAERDILEFAGRLRGVL
;
A
#
# COMPACT_ATOMS: atom_id res chain seq x y z
N MET A 1 35.67 16.10 -4.22
CA MET A 1 34.24 16.03 -3.86
C MET A 1 33.94 17.23 -2.98
N THR A 2 33.15 18.16 -3.49
CA THR A 2 32.69 19.34 -2.73
C THR A 2 31.70 18.93 -1.64
N THR A 3 31.38 19.85 -0.72
CA THR A 3 30.34 19.61 0.30
C THR A 3 28.96 19.40 -0.34
N GLU A 4 28.69 20.04 -1.47
CA GLU A 4 27.44 19.93 -2.21
C GLU A 4 27.33 18.59 -2.92
N GLU A 5 28.37 18.17 -3.67
CA GLU A 5 28.43 16.85 -4.31
C GLU A 5 28.28 15.70 -3.29
N LEU A 6 28.83 15.90 -2.09
CA LEU A 6 28.67 14.96 -0.99
C LEU A 6 27.23 14.87 -0.52
N GLN A 7 26.58 16.01 -0.30
CA GLN A 7 25.20 16.06 0.15
C GLN A 7 24.26 15.44 -0.88
N ASP A 8 24.47 15.73 -2.16
CA ASP A 8 23.68 15.18 -3.25
C ASP A 8 23.84 13.65 -3.34
N ALA A 9 25.07 13.14 -3.20
CA ALA A 9 25.30 11.69 -3.14
C ALA A 9 24.56 11.03 -1.96
N ILE A 10 24.54 11.69 -0.80
CA ILE A 10 23.81 11.21 0.38
C ILE A 10 22.31 11.21 0.14
N PHE A 11 21.76 12.31 -0.38
CA PHE A 11 20.33 12.43 -0.67
C PHE A 11 19.88 11.43 -1.73
N ASN A 12 20.65 11.25 -2.81
CA ASN A 12 20.41 10.20 -3.79
C ASN A 12 20.47 8.80 -3.17
N GLY A 13 21.32 8.58 -2.17
CA GLY A 13 21.35 7.33 -1.40
C GLY A 13 20.07 7.11 -0.60
N ILE A 14 19.53 8.16 0.04
CA ILE A 14 18.26 8.10 0.78
C ILE A 14 17.08 7.91 -0.18
N ASP A 15 17.07 8.56 -1.35
CA ASP A 15 16.04 8.37 -2.38
C ASP A 15 15.96 6.91 -2.82
N LYS A 16 17.11 6.25 -3.03
CA LYS A 16 17.16 4.82 -3.37
C LYS A 16 16.65 3.95 -2.22
N LEU A 17 17.00 4.27 -0.97
CA LEU A 17 16.46 3.57 0.19
C LEU A 17 14.94 3.69 0.26
N ALA A 18 14.41 4.89 0.03
CA ALA A 18 12.98 5.16 0.03
C ALA A 18 12.30 4.39 -1.12
N ALA A 19 12.85 4.45 -2.34
CA ALA A 19 12.32 3.73 -3.49
C ALA A 19 12.30 2.20 -3.32
N GLU A 20 13.21 1.64 -2.50
CA GLU A 20 13.24 0.22 -2.15
C GLU A 20 12.45 -0.12 -0.87
N ASN A 21 11.72 0.85 -0.30
CA ASN A 21 11.00 0.73 0.98
C ASN A 21 11.89 0.23 2.14
N LYS A 22 13.13 0.72 2.21
CA LYS A 22 14.16 0.37 3.22
C LYS A 22 14.45 1.52 4.19
N ILE A 23 13.44 2.35 4.47
CA ILE A 23 13.56 3.55 5.31
C ILE A 23 12.88 3.42 6.67
N SER A 24 12.57 2.19 7.11
CA SER A 24 12.01 1.93 8.45
C SER A 24 13.05 1.99 9.57
N HIS A 25 14.33 1.75 9.24
CA HIS A 25 15.46 1.73 10.18
C HIS A 25 16.67 2.41 9.54
N LEU A 26 16.66 3.73 9.52
CA LEU A 26 17.73 4.53 8.93
C LEU A 26 18.97 4.51 9.81
N SER A 27 20.13 4.29 9.19
CA SER A 27 21.42 4.36 9.86
C SER A 27 22.48 4.96 8.93
N THR A 28 23.53 5.51 9.52
CA THR A 28 24.68 6.04 8.77
C THR A 28 25.35 4.96 7.92
N GLN A 29 25.42 3.72 8.40
CA GLN A 29 25.93 2.58 7.64
C GLN A 29 25.06 2.26 6.42
N LEU A 30 23.75 2.28 6.58
CA LEU A 30 22.81 1.99 5.50
C LEU A 30 22.88 3.09 4.41
N ILE A 31 22.87 4.36 4.82
CA ILE A 31 23.04 5.50 3.91
C ILE A 31 24.41 5.45 3.22
N SER A 32 25.47 5.01 3.91
CA SER A 32 26.83 4.87 3.36
C SER A 32 26.83 3.92 2.17
N ARG A 33 26.20 2.76 2.35
CA ARG A 33 26.10 1.72 1.32
C ARG A 33 25.38 2.22 0.08
N TYR A 34 24.28 2.96 0.24
CA TYR A 34 23.43 3.41 -0.87
C TYR A 34 23.94 4.67 -1.57
N SER A 35 24.62 5.55 -0.84
CA SER A 35 25.24 6.76 -1.39
C SER A 35 26.59 6.51 -2.04
N GLY A 36 27.24 5.37 -1.74
CA GLY A 36 28.62 5.10 -2.14
C GLY A 36 29.66 5.93 -1.38
N ILE A 37 29.25 6.66 -0.35
CA ILE A 37 30.13 7.48 0.48
C ILE A 37 30.48 6.70 1.74
N SER A 38 31.77 6.49 2.02
CA SER A 38 32.21 5.83 3.25
C SER A 38 31.67 6.53 4.50
N GLU A 39 31.22 5.76 5.49
CA GLU A 39 30.67 6.27 6.75
C GLU A 39 31.61 7.27 7.44
N GLY A 40 32.91 6.97 7.54
CA GLY A 40 33.90 7.89 8.13
C GLY A 40 34.02 9.23 7.41
N LYS A 41 33.72 9.29 6.10
CA LYS A 41 33.65 10.54 5.34
C LYS A 41 32.36 11.29 5.62
N MET A 42 31.22 10.59 5.71
CA MET A 42 29.95 11.22 6.10
C MET A 42 30.03 11.84 7.49
N LEU A 43 30.51 11.11 8.50
CA LEU A 43 30.58 11.58 9.89
C LEU A 43 31.48 12.81 10.09
N ARG A 44 32.39 13.10 9.13
CA ARG A 44 33.22 14.31 9.16
C ARG A 44 32.50 15.56 8.65
N HIS A 45 31.49 15.39 7.81
CA HIS A 45 30.82 16.49 7.11
C HIS A 45 29.35 16.64 7.51
N ILE A 46 28.76 15.59 8.07
CA ILE A 46 27.39 15.56 8.56
C ILE A 46 27.40 15.73 10.07
N PRO A 47 26.67 16.71 10.63
CA PRO A 47 26.59 16.93 12.06
C PRO A 47 25.79 15.85 12.82
N SER A 48 24.72 15.31 12.24
CA SER A 48 23.94 14.20 12.79
C SER A 48 23.04 13.57 11.72
N LEU A 49 22.64 12.31 11.92
CA LEU A 49 21.67 11.62 11.06
C LEU A 49 20.35 12.41 10.96
N ASP A 50 19.80 12.82 12.11
CA ASP A 50 18.59 13.65 12.22
C ASP A 50 18.62 14.91 11.32
N LYS A 51 19.76 15.64 11.31
CA LYS A 51 19.91 16.84 10.47
C LYS A 51 19.92 16.53 8.98
N VAL A 52 20.50 15.39 8.58
CA VAL A 52 20.49 14.94 7.17
C VAL A 52 19.07 14.60 6.76
N ILE A 53 18.38 13.79 7.56
CA ILE A 53 17.02 13.35 7.27
C ILE A 53 16.07 14.54 7.23
N THR A 54 16.15 15.46 8.19
CA THR A 54 15.37 16.69 8.18
C THR A 54 15.62 17.53 6.92
N LYS A 55 16.89 17.68 6.51
CA LYS A 55 17.24 18.47 5.31
C LYS A 55 16.78 17.80 4.02
N TRP A 56 16.94 16.48 3.94
CA TRP A 56 16.46 15.67 2.82
C TRP A 56 14.93 15.76 2.69
N LEU A 57 14.21 15.58 3.80
CA LEU A 57 12.75 15.61 3.82
C LEU A 57 12.20 16.98 3.44
N LYS A 58 12.84 18.07 3.89
CA LYS A 58 12.54 19.44 3.41
C LYS A 58 12.72 19.60 1.90
N GLY A 59 13.72 18.94 1.31
CA GLY A 59 13.88 18.91 -0.14
C GLY A 59 12.70 18.22 -0.84
N LYS A 60 12.14 17.17 -0.22
CA LYS A 60 10.99 16.42 -0.74
C LYS A 60 9.65 17.12 -0.51
N GLU A 61 9.53 18.03 0.46
CA GLU A 61 8.26 18.73 0.74
C GLU A 61 7.67 19.43 -0.49
N ALA A 62 8.50 20.09 -1.31
CA ALA A 62 8.04 20.73 -2.54
C ALA A 62 7.48 19.72 -3.54
N GLU A 63 8.15 18.57 -3.71
CA GLU A 63 7.69 17.50 -4.61
C GLU A 63 6.39 16.87 -4.12
N ILE A 64 6.28 16.58 -2.82
CA ILE A 64 5.06 16.03 -2.20
C ILE A 64 3.90 17.00 -2.37
N ASN A 65 4.10 18.28 -2.05
CA ASN A 65 3.04 19.28 -2.17
C ASN A 65 2.62 19.49 -3.63
N ASN A 66 3.56 19.52 -4.57
CA ASN A 66 3.25 19.62 -6.00
C ASN A 66 2.43 18.42 -6.47
N PHE A 67 2.78 17.22 -6.01
CA PHE A 67 2.01 16.01 -6.29
C PHE A 67 0.59 16.12 -5.72
N LEU A 68 0.44 16.42 -4.43
CA LEU A 68 -0.87 16.50 -3.77
C LEU A 68 -1.77 17.60 -4.34
N ASN A 69 -1.20 18.75 -4.73
CA ASN A 69 -1.96 19.87 -5.30
C ASN A 69 -2.34 19.69 -6.77
N SER A 70 -1.81 18.66 -7.46
CA SER A 70 -2.14 18.34 -8.85
C SER A 70 -3.10 17.16 -8.96
N PHE A 71 -3.90 16.92 -7.91
CA PHE A 71 -4.88 15.84 -7.91
C PHE A 71 -5.97 16.08 -8.98
N PRO A 72 -6.24 15.09 -9.83
CA PRO A 72 -7.10 15.27 -11.00
C PRO A 72 -8.59 15.15 -10.68
N ALA A 73 -9.43 15.60 -11.61
CA ALA A 73 -10.89 15.58 -11.45
C ALA A 73 -11.57 14.40 -12.18
N THR A 74 -10.91 13.79 -13.16
CA THR A 74 -11.49 12.71 -13.97
C THR A 74 -10.88 11.35 -13.65
N LYS A 75 -11.63 10.29 -13.97
CA LYS A 75 -11.21 8.89 -13.79
C LYS A 75 -9.90 8.57 -14.51
N ALA A 76 -9.79 8.95 -15.79
CA ALA A 76 -8.61 8.68 -16.61
C ALA A 76 -7.37 9.42 -16.09
N GLU A 77 -7.52 10.69 -15.70
CA GLU A 77 -6.42 11.46 -15.13
C GLU A 77 -6.03 10.93 -13.75
N LEU A 78 -6.98 10.49 -12.92
CA LEU A 78 -6.71 9.84 -11.63
C LEU A 78 -5.84 8.61 -11.80
N LEU A 79 -6.14 7.76 -12.77
CA LEU A 79 -5.33 6.60 -13.08
C LEU A 79 -3.90 6.99 -13.50
N ILE A 80 -3.74 8.02 -14.35
CA ILE A 80 -2.42 8.55 -14.73
C ILE A 80 -1.68 9.07 -13.49
N HIS A 81 -2.35 9.83 -12.64
CA HIS A 81 -1.77 10.44 -11.45
C HIS A 81 -1.31 9.38 -10.42
N ILE A 82 -2.10 8.32 -10.23
CA ILE A 82 -1.74 7.15 -9.43
C ILE A 82 -0.52 6.44 -10.01
N ASN A 83 -0.46 6.25 -11.33
CA ASN A 83 0.69 5.65 -11.97
C ASN A 83 1.95 6.49 -11.82
N LEU A 84 1.84 7.83 -11.83
CA LEU A 84 2.95 8.71 -11.51
C LEU A 84 3.45 8.51 -10.08
N LEU A 85 2.54 8.39 -9.10
CA LEU A 85 2.90 8.08 -7.71
C LEU A 85 3.67 6.78 -7.61
N VAL A 86 3.10 5.69 -8.12
CA VAL A 86 3.66 4.34 -8.02
C VAL A 86 5.00 4.19 -8.77
N ASN A 87 5.28 5.07 -9.73
CA ASN A 87 6.57 5.14 -10.41
C ASN A 87 7.60 6.04 -9.72
N LYS A 88 7.17 6.96 -8.85
CA LYS A 88 8.03 7.74 -7.95
C LYS A 88 8.19 7.01 -6.62
N GLY A 89 9.03 5.97 -6.61
CA GLY A 89 9.15 5.05 -5.47
C GLY A 89 9.47 5.72 -4.13
N ASP A 90 10.29 6.77 -4.11
CA ASP A 90 10.63 7.52 -2.91
C ASP A 90 9.43 8.28 -2.32
N ILE A 91 8.71 9.03 -3.16
CA ILE A 91 7.49 9.76 -2.78
C ILE A 91 6.38 8.77 -2.39
N ALA A 92 6.21 7.69 -3.16
CA ALA A 92 5.26 6.62 -2.86
C ALA A 92 5.51 6.03 -1.48
N THR A 93 6.76 5.72 -1.14
CA THR A 93 7.11 5.18 0.17
C THR A 93 6.81 6.17 1.29
N LEU A 94 7.17 7.45 1.13
CA LEU A 94 6.86 8.48 2.13
C LEU A 94 5.35 8.63 2.37
N LEU A 95 4.54 8.52 1.32
CA LEU A 95 3.09 8.70 1.43
C LEU A 95 2.34 7.42 1.85
N LEU A 96 2.81 6.23 1.44
CA LEU A 96 2.04 5.00 1.51
C LEU A 96 2.61 3.96 2.49
N SER A 97 3.91 3.94 2.77
CA SER A 97 4.52 2.86 3.58
C SER A 97 4.04 2.83 5.03
N SER A 98 3.54 1.70 5.49
CA SER A 98 3.04 1.56 6.88
C SER A 98 4.16 1.71 7.93
N ASN A 99 5.42 1.48 7.56
CA ASN A 99 6.55 1.51 8.49
C ASN A 99 7.60 2.53 8.04
N LEU A 100 7.63 3.67 8.71
CA LEU A 100 8.65 4.70 8.54
C LEU A 100 9.55 4.76 9.78
N ASP A 101 10.82 5.11 9.58
CA ASP A 101 11.72 5.42 10.69
C ASP A 101 11.16 6.60 11.52
N PRO A 102 11.28 6.59 12.86
CA PRO A 102 10.83 7.69 13.71
C PRO A 102 11.37 9.06 13.31
N LEU A 103 12.56 9.13 12.70
CA LEU A 103 13.14 10.38 12.19
C LEU A 103 12.33 10.98 11.02
N LEU A 104 11.51 10.17 10.36
CA LEU A 104 10.61 10.57 9.27
C LEU A 104 9.18 10.84 9.75
N ASP A 105 8.84 10.46 10.98
CA ASP A 105 7.47 10.53 11.52
C ASP A 105 7.08 11.94 12.00
N ILE A 106 7.31 12.94 11.14
CA ILE A 106 7.06 14.35 11.42
C ILE A 106 5.64 14.79 11.03
N ASP A 107 5.14 15.84 11.68
CA ASP A 107 3.77 16.34 11.50
C ASP A 107 3.42 16.69 10.05
N ASN A 108 4.36 17.27 9.30
CA ASN A 108 4.14 17.64 7.91
C ASN A 108 3.88 16.42 7.03
N LEU A 109 4.65 15.34 7.23
CA LEU A 109 4.45 14.10 6.49
C LEU A 109 3.11 13.44 6.87
N LYS A 110 2.77 13.39 8.18
CA LYS A 110 1.46 12.92 8.64
C LYS A 110 0.30 13.66 7.98
N LYS A 111 0.40 14.99 7.87
CA LYS A 111 -0.60 15.83 7.17
C LYS A 111 -0.68 15.49 5.68
N ALA A 112 0.46 15.36 5.00
CA ALA A 112 0.51 15.00 3.59
C ALA A 112 -0.15 13.64 3.31
N ARG A 113 0.07 12.65 4.17
CA ARG A 113 -0.55 11.32 4.08
C ARG A 113 -2.07 11.37 4.22
N LYS A 114 -2.56 12.11 5.22
CA LYS A 114 -4.01 12.35 5.39
C LYS A 114 -4.61 13.11 4.23
N GLN A 115 -3.87 14.06 3.66
CA GLN A 115 -4.30 14.83 2.50
C GLN A 115 -4.43 13.95 1.26
N LEU A 116 -3.51 13.00 1.04
CA LEU A 116 -3.61 12.02 -0.03
C LEU A 116 -4.90 11.18 0.08
N GLU A 117 -5.14 10.59 1.25
CA GLU A 117 -6.34 9.79 1.51
C GLU A 117 -7.62 10.59 1.28
N LYS A 118 -7.64 11.85 1.74
CA LYS A 118 -8.76 12.76 1.53
C LYS A 118 -8.96 13.07 0.03
N HIS A 119 -7.90 13.42 -0.70
CA HIS A 119 -8.01 13.74 -2.12
C HIS A 119 -8.51 12.54 -2.94
N ILE A 120 -8.02 11.33 -2.66
CA ILE A 120 -8.50 10.11 -3.32
C ILE A 120 -10.00 9.92 -3.07
N ASN A 121 -10.44 10.05 -1.83
CA ASN A 121 -11.85 9.91 -1.48
C ASN A 121 -12.73 10.99 -2.16
N ASP A 122 -12.28 12.25 -2.11
CA ASP A 122 -13.00 13.38 -2.70
C ASP A 122 -13.13 13.27 -4.22
N VAL A 123 -12.08 12.79 -4.91
CA VAL A 123 -12.14 12.56 -6.36
C VAL A 123 -13.04 11.39 -6.70
N ILE A 124 -12.92 10.26 -5.98
CA ILE A 124 -13.76 9.08 -6.22
C ILE A 124 -15.25 9.42 -6.07
N LYS A 125 -15.63 10.25 -5.08
CA LYS A 125 -17.01 10.72 -4.92
C LYS A 125 -17.58 11.49 -6.12
N GLN A 126 -16.71 12.06 -6.95
CA GLN A 126 -17.08 12.87 -8.12
C GLN A 126 -17.03 12.07 -9.43
N LEU A 127 -16.56 10.82 -9.40
CA LEU A 127 -16.48 9.99 -10.60
C LEU A 127 -17.87 9.51 -11.03
N GLU A 128 -18.07 9.46 -12.34
CA GLU A 128 -19.21 8.81 -12.99
C GLU A 128 -18.91 7.33 -13.23
N ASP A 129 -19.95 6.52 -13.48
CA ASP A 129 -19.85 5.08 -13.80
C ASP A 129 -19.10 4.25 -12.75
N LEU A 130 -19.45 4.45 -11.48
CA LEU A 130 -18.95 3.67 -10.36
C LEU A 130 -19.79 2.41 -10.12
N PRO A 131 -19.19 1.33 -9.57
CA PRO A 131 -19.95 0.18 -9.09
C PRO A 131 -20.97 0.59 -8.03
N ASP A 132 -22.05 -0.19 -7.89
CA ASP A 132 -23.11 0.02 -6.90
C ASP A 132 -22.64 -0.38 -5.48
N ARG A 133 -21.69 0.40 -4.95
CA ARG A 133 -21.13 0.28 -3.61
C ARG A 133 -20.64 1.62 -3.07
N PRO A 134 -20.49 1.79 -1.74
CA PRO A 134 -20.06 3.05 -1.15
C PRO A 134 -18.72 3.53 -1.72
N THR A 135 -18.61 4.82 -2.03
CA THR A 135 -17.38 5.43 -2.56
C THR A 135 -16.21 5.37 -1.58
N ALA A 136 -16.50 5.28 -0.28
CA ALA A 136 -15.50 5.03 0.75
C ALA A 136 -14.81 3.67 0.55
N ASP A 137 -15.59 2.62 0.27
CA ASP A 137 -15.08 1.27 0.04
C ASP A 137 -14.17 1.24 -1.20
N LEU A 138 -14.56 1.94 -2.28
CA LEU A 138 -13.73 2.12 -3.48
C LEU A 138 -12.39 2.77 -3.15
N ALA A 139 -12.43 3.88 -2.38
CA ALA A 139 -11.23 4.61 -1.98
C ALA A 139 -10.31 3.76 -1.10
N ASN A 140 -10.87 2.98 -0.18
CA ASN A 140 -10.11 2.11 0.70
C ASN A 140 -9.49 0.94 -0.06
N GLU A 141 -10.20 0.37 -1.03
CA GLU A 141 -9.63 -0.66 -1.92
C GLU A 141 -8.46 -0.13 -2.73
N LEU A 142 -8.58 1.06 -3.32
CA LEU A 142 -7.47 1.70 -4.02
C LEU A 142 -6.30 1.98 -3.08
N MET A 143 -6.54 2.56 -1.91
CA MET A 143 -5.49 2.81 -0.92
C MET A 143 -4.79 1.52 -0.49
N PHE A 144 -5.52 0.43 -0.31
CA PHE A 144 -4.95 -0.87 -0.01
C PHE A 144 -4.04 -1.37 -1.14
N CYS A 145 -4.50 -1.31 -2.39
CA CYS A 145 -3.68 -1.71 -3.53
C CYS A 145 -2.40 -0.87 -3.64
N LEU A 146 -2.47 0.44 -3.42
CA LEU A 146 -1.32 1.33 -3.44
C LEU A 146 -0.31 1.00 -2.33
N LYS A 147 -0.80 0.78 -1.10
CA LYS A 147 0.04 0.36 0.03
C LYS A 147 0.72 -0.98 -0.26
N ALA A 148 -0.03 -1.98 -0.75
CA ALA A 148 0.50 -3.30 -1.08
C ALA A 148 1.62 -3.25 -2.14
N ILE A 149 1.53 -2.35 -3.12
CA ILE A 149 2.58 -2.16 -4.12
C ILE A 149 3.89 -1.66 -3.50
N VAL A 150 3.80 -0.75 -2.53
CA VAL A 150 4.98 -0.18 -1.84
C VAL A 150 5.57 -1.15 -0.82
N GLU A 151 4.73 -1.88 -0.11
CA GLU A 151 5.14 -2.74 1.00
C GLU A 151 5.86 -4.00 0.56
N THR A 152 5.46 -4.57 -0.59
CA THR A 152 6.02 -5.82 -1.08
C THR A 152 6.86 -5.56 -2.32
N ASN A 153 8.13 -5.97 -2.34
CA ASN A 153 8.93 -5.99 -3.57
C ASN A 153 8.99 -7.41 -4.13
N ASN A 154 7.83 -7.98 -4.42
CA ASN A 154 7.68 -9.36 -4.87
C ASN A 154 6.94 -9.42 -6.23
N ALA A 155 6.75 -10.62 -6.77
CA ALA A 155 6.03 -10.78 -8.05
C ALA A 155 4.57 -10.29 -7.97
N GLU A 156 3.95 -10.31 -6.79
CA GLU A 156 2.57 -9.89 -6.58
C GLU A 156 2.42 -8.36 -6.69
N SER A 157 3.31 -7.58 -6.07
CA SER A 157 3.28 -6.12 -6.22
C SER A 157 3.53 -5.68 -7.65
N GLN A 158 4.41 -6.37 -8.38
CA GLN A 158 4.64 -6.08 -9.80
C GLN A 158 3.38 -6.38 -10.63
N ARG A 159 2.63 -7.45 -10.31
CA ARG A 159 1.34 -7.73 -10.94
C ARG A 159 0.30 -6.66 -10.61
N LYS A 160 0.16 -6.28 -9.34
CA LYS A 160 -0.76 -5.22 -8.90
C LYS A 160 -0.44 -3.88 -9.57
N LYS A 161 0.84 -3.52 -9.65
CA LYS A 161 1.33 -2.34 -10.36
C LYS A 161 0.99 -2.38 -11.85
N ALA A 162 1.15 -3.54 -12.49
CA ALA A 162 0.79 -3.71 -13.90
C ALA A 162 -0.73 -3.66 -14.14
N SER A 163 -1.53 -4.13 -13.18
CA SER A 163 -3.00 -4.05 -13.23
C SER A 163 -3.48 -2.60 -13.07
N LEU A 164 -3.00 -1.90 -12.03
CA LEU A 164 -3.26 -0.47 -11.79
C LEU A 164 -2.74 0.47 -12.89
N ALA A 165 -1.90 -0.02 -13.80
CA ALA A 165 -1.50 0.73 -14.98
C ALA A 165 -2.63 0.86 -16.02
N LYS A 166 -3.65 0.02 -15.94
CA LYS A 166 -4.71 -0.09 -16.95
C LYS A 166 -6.08 0.27 -16.37
N ASP A 167 -6.39 -0.28 -15.21
CA ASP A 167 -7.74 -0.26 -14.65
C ASP A 167 -7.70 -0.02 -13.13
N PHE A 168 -8.77 0.53 -12.58
CA PHE A 168 -8.94 0.63 -11.13
C PHE A 168 -9.18 -0.76 -10.52
N PRO A 169 -8.88 -0.96 -9.22
CA PRO A 169 -9.03 -2.26 -8.56
C PRO A 169 -10.44 -2.85 -8.70
N TRP A 170 -11.44 -1.97 -8.67
CA TRP A 170 -12.84 -2.33 -8.77
C TRP A 170 -13.35 -2.57 -10.18
N GLU A 171 -12.60 -2.17 -11.19
CA GLU A 171 -12.90 -2.57 -12.57
C GLU A 171 -12.39 -3.98 -12.84
N ALA A 172 -11.43 -4.43 -12.03
CA ALA A 172 -11.01 -5.81 -11.93
C ALA A 172 -11.88 -6.61 -10.93
N GLU A 173 -13.12 -6.18 -10.60
CA GLU A 173 -14.00 -6.74 -9.55
C GLU A 173 -14.16 -8.28 -9.58
N ASN A 174 -13.88 -8.93 -10.70
CA ASN A 174 -13.80 -10.40 -10.79
C ASN A 174 -12.55 -11.04 -10.16
N GLU A 175 -11.60 -10.25 -9.65
CA GLU A 175 -10.30 -10.72 -9.16
C GLU A 175 -10.07 -10.41 -7.67
N LEU A 176 -10.98 -9.75 -6.94
CA LEU A 176 -10.71 -9.43 -5.53
C LEU A 176 -10.65 -10.70 -4.67
N PHE A 177 -11.61 -11.59 -4.85
CA PHE A 177 -11.62 -12.91 -4.27
C PHE A 177 -11.34 -13.96 -5.34
N PRO A 178 -10.90 -15.17 -4.97
CA PRO A 178 -10.89 -16.29 -5.90
C PRO A 178 -12.27 -16.46 -6.55
N ALA A 179 -12.30 -17.02 -7.76
CA ALA A 179 -13.54 -17.24 -8.47
C ALA A 179 -14.55 -18.03 -7.62
N GLU A 180 -15.83 -17.70 -7.75
CA GLU A 180 -16.90 -18.21 -6.89
C GLU A 180 -16.98 -19.75 -6.92
N ASP A 181 -16.64 -20.37 -8.06
CA ASP A 181 -16.57 -21.83 -8.22
C ASP A 181 -15.44 -22.46 -7.38
N ILE A 182 -14.30 -21.77 -7.25
CA ILE A 182 -13.20 -22.16 -6.37
C ILE A 182 -13.65 -22.06 -4.92
N LEU A 183 -14.28 -20.95 -4.52
CA LEU A 183 -14.74 -20.75 -3.14
C LEU A 183 -15.80 -21.78 -2.74
N LYS A 184 -16.79 -22.04 -3.62
CA LYS A 184 -17.88 -22.98 -3.36
C LYS A 184 -17.41 -24.43 -3.19
N ARG A 185 -16.34 -24.83 -3.89
CA ARG A 185 -15.80 -26.21 -3.85
C ARG A 185 -14.83 -26.48 -2.71
N LEU A 186 -14.33 -25.46 -2.01
CA LEU A 186 -13.45 -25.66 -0.85
C LEU A 186 -14.19 -26.48 0.21
N ALA A 187 -13.58 -27.59 0.64
CA ALA A 187 -14.03 -28.34 1.79
C ALA A 187 -13.41 -27.73 3.04
N THR A 188 -14.23 -27.21 3.93
CA THR A 188 -13.80 -26.65 5.21
C THR A 188 -14.35 -27.48 6.38
N ASN A 189 -13.61 -27.54 7.48
CA ASN A 189 -14.13 -28.08 8.74
C ASN A 189 -13.97 -27.06 9.88
N GLU A 190 -14.66 -27.32 11.00
CA GLU A 190 -14.64 -26.46 12.20
C GLU A 190 -13.25 -26.34 12.84
N SER A 191 -12.36 -27.30 12.58
CA SER A 191 -10.97 -27.29 13.07
C SER A 191 -10.03 -26.41 12.23
N GLY A 192 -10.54 -25.75 11.19
CA GLY A 192 -9.73 -24.85 10.36
C GLY A 192 -9.01 -25.51 9.19
N PHE A 193 -9.28 -26.78 8.89
CA PHE A 193 -8.73 -27.43 7.71
C PHE A 193 -9.51 -27.02 6.45
N VAL A 194 -8.79 -26.57 5.43
CA VAL A 194 -9.33 -26.17 4.13
C VAL A 194 -8.69 -27.04 3.05
N PHE A 195 -9.50 -27.70 2.22
CA PHE A 195 -9.03 -28.55 1.13
C PHE A 195 -9.67 -28.17 -0.19
N ASP A 196 -8.85 -27.98 -1.21
CA ASP A 196 -9.30 -27.84 -2.59
C ASP A 196 -9.24 -29.21 -3.31
N PRO A 197 -10.39 -29.85 -3.60
CA PRO A 197 -10.41 -31.18 -4.22
C PRO A 197 -9.90 -31.20 -5.66
N VAL A 198 -9.83 -30.04 -6.34
CA VAL A 198 -9.37 -29.96 -7.74
C VAL A 198 -7.84 -29.84 -7.81
N SER A 199 -7.25 -28.96 -7.00
CA SER A 199 -5.78 -28.79 -6.97
C SER A 199 -5.08 -29.80 -6.06
N GLY A 200 -5.81 -30.46 -5.16
CA GLY A 200 -5.25 -31.38 -4.16
C GLY A 200 -4.50 -30.68 -3.04
N ARG A 201 -4.59 -29.34 -2.94
CA ARG A 201 -3.89 -28.54 -1.92
C ARG A 201 -4.71 -28.47 -0.64
N SER A 202 -3.99 -28.43 0.48
CA SER A 202 -4.55 -28.30 1.82
C SER A 202 -3.94 -27.11 2.55
N TYR A 203 -4.75 -26.42 3.34
CA TYR A 203 -4.38 -25.25 4.11
C TYR A 203 -4.96 -25.34 5.51
N THR A 204 -4.40 -24.55 6.42
CA THR A 204 -4.96 -24.33 7.76
C THR A 204 -5.36 -22.86 7.87
N ALA A 205 -6.60 -22.63 8.30
CA ALA A 205 -7.19 -21.34 8.59
C ALA A 205 -7.52 -21.28 10.08
N ASN A 206 -7.42 -20.09 10.69
CA ASN A 206 -7.96 -19.88 12.03
C ASN A 206 -9.49 -19.71 11.97
N GLU A 207 -10.15 -19.68 13.12
CA GLU A 207 -11.61 -19.55 13.22
C GLU A 207 -12.14 -18.34 12.43
N THR A 208 -11.51 -17.17 12.56
CA THR A 208 -11.88 -15.96 11.82
C THR A 208 -11.80 -16.16 10.29
N ALA A 209 -10.73 -16.76 9.80
CA ALA A 209 -10.58 -17.05 8.38
C ALA A 209 -11.61 -18.09 7.89
N VAL A 210 -11.98 -19.07 8.72
CA VAL A 210 -13.06 -20.02 8.40
C VAL A 210 -14.40 -19.29 8.28
N SER A 211 -14.73 -18.39 9.22
CA SER A 211 -15.94 -17.57 9.16
C SER A 211 -15.98 -16.72 7.89
N ILE A 212 -14.88 -16.03 7.55
CA ILE A 212 -14.80 -15.24 6.32
C ILE A 212 -14.92 -16.13 5.07
N LEU A 213 -14.30 -17.32 5.05
CA LEU A 213 -14.45 -18.27 3.95
C LEU A 213 -15.90 -18.75 3.79
N GLN A 214 -16.64 -18.93 4.88
CA GLN A 214 -18.07 -19.27 4.82
C GLN A 214 -18.89 -18.12 4.23
N LEU A 215 -18.64 -16.87 4.66
CA LEU A 215 -19.28 -15.67 4.08
C LEU A 215 -19.00 -15.56 2.58
N LEU A 216 -17.75 -15.82 2.17
CA LEU A 216 -17.33 -15.78 0.77
C LEU A 216 -18.00 -16.84 -0.13
N ARG A 217 -18.59 -17.90 0.45
CA ARG A 217 -19.39 -18.87 -0.31
C ARG A 217 -20.80 -18.36 -0.61
N GLU A 218 -21.28 -17.36 0.15
CA GLU A 218 -22.61 -16.77 -0.01
C GLU A 218 -22.58 -15.53 -0.90
N THR A 219 -21.55 -14.69 -0.74
CA THR A 219 -21.38 -13.47 -1.51
C THR A 219 -19.90 -13.10 -1.64
N VAL A 220 -19.52 -12.59 -2.81
CA VAL A 220 -18.20 -11.99 -3.05
C VAL A 220 -18.24 -10.46 -2.97
N ASN A 221 -19.39 -9.88 -2.58
CA ASN A 221 -19.52 -8.43 -2.38
C ASN A 221 -18.77 -8.01 -1.12
N THR A 222 -17.64 -7.33 -1.30
CA THR A 222 -16.77 -6.86 -0.22
C THR A 222 -17.50 -6.03 0.81
N SER A 223 -18.38 -5.11 0.40
CA SER A 223 -19.12 -4.23 1.30
C SER A 223 -20.03 -5.02 2.24
N THR A 224 -20.76 -6.02 1.71
CA THR A 224 -21.59 -6.92 2.50
C THR A 224 -20.77 -7.76 3.48
N ILE A 225 -19.59 -8.23 3.08
CA ILE A 225 -18.70 -9.00 3.95
C ILE A 225 -18.18 -8.09 5.08
N VAL A 226 -17.77 -6.87 4.76
CA VAL A 226 -17.32 -5.85 5.71
C VAL A 226 -18.39 -5.54 6.73
N ASP A 227 -19.64 -5.31 6.30
CA ASP A 227 -20.77 -5.05 7.18
C ASP A 227 -20.95 -6.20 8.18
N ARG A 228 -20.99 -7.44 7.68
CA ARG A 228 -21.16 -8.63 8.53
C ARG A 228 -20.03 -8.82 9.51
N VAL A 229 -18.77 -8.65 9.08
CA VAL A 229 -17.60 -8.77 9.96
C VAL A 229 -17.58 -7.65 11.00
N THR A 230 -17.95 -6.43 10.61
CA THR A 230 -18.08 -5.28 11.51
C THR A 230 -19.10 -5.56 12.62
N GLU A 231 -20.27 -6.09 12.26
CA GLU A 231 -21.33 -6.45 13.20
C GLU A 231 -20.97 -7.66 14.07
N GLU A 232 -20.40 -8.71 13.49
CA GLU A 232 -20.10 -9.97 14.20
C GLU A 232 -18.96 -9.82 15.21
N TYR A 233 -17.93 -9.03 14.88
CA TYR A 233 -16.72 -8.90 15.69
C TYR A 233 -16.62 -7.59 16.48
N ASP A 234 -17.61 -6.69 16.39
CA ASP A 234 -17.64 -5.37 17.05
C ASP A 234 -16.35 -4.57 16.81
N VAL A 235 -15.94 -4.48 15.54
CA VAL A 235 -14.75 -3.74 15.10
C VAL A 235 -15.14 -2.49 14.31
N THR A 236 -14.20 -1.58 14.05
CA THR A 236 -14.48 -0.47 13.14
C THR A 236 -14.55 -0.98 11.70
N ARG A 237 -15.39 -0.34 10.88
CA ARG A 237 -15.50 -0.66 9.44
C ARG A 237 -14.13 -0.59 8.75
N GLU A 238 -13.34 0.43 9.08
CA GLU A 238 -12.00 0.61 8.50
C GLU A 238 -11.04 -0.52 8.87
N ALA A 239 -11.14 -1.06 10.09
CA ALA A 239 -10.37 -2.22 10.51
C ALA A 239 -10.82 -3.48 9.77
N ALA A 240 -12.14 -3.71 9.68
CA ALA A 240 -12.71 -4.85 8.96
C ALA A 240 -12.34 -4.82 7.46
N GLU A 241 -12.47 -3.67 6.79
CA GLU A 241 -12.10 -3.51 5.38
C GLU A 241 -10.64 -3.82 5.12
N ARG A 242 -9.74 -3.24 5.92
CA ARG A 242 -8.30 -3.51 5.79
C ARG A 242 -8.02 -5.00 5.92
N ASP A 243 -8.58 -5.64 6.95
CA ASP A 243 -8.30 -7.04 7.26
C ASP A 243 -8.92 -7.99 6.21
N ILE A 244 -10.10 -7.68 5.67
CA ILE A 244 -10.74 -8.42 4.58
C ILE A 244 -9.95 -8.29 3.28
N LEU A 245 -9.49 -7.09 2.94
CA LEU A 245 -8.67 -6.86 1.74
C LEU A 245 -7.32 -7.58 1.84
N GLU A 246 -6.70 -7.57 3.02
CA GLU A 246 -5.49 -8.34 3.29
C GLU A 246 -5.73 -9.85 3.15
N PHE A 247 -6.82 -10.34 3.74
CA PHE A 247 -7.22 -11.74 3.65
C PHE A 247 -7.48 -12.17 2.20
N ALA A 248 -8.19 -11.37 1.42
CA ALA A 248 -8.45 -11.61 0.00
C ALA A 248 -7.14 -11.72 -0.79
N GLY A 249 -6.17 -10.83 -0.51
CA GLY A 249 -4.82 -10.89 -1.03
C GLY A 249 -4.12 -12.22 -0.75
N ARG A 250 -4.10 -12.63 0.52
CA ARG A 250 -3.48 -13.90 0.94
C ARG A 250 -4.17 -15.10 0.30
N LEU A 251 -5.49 -15.09 0.21
CA LEU A 251 -6.28 -16.20 -0.31
C LEU A 251 -5.97 -16.48 -1.79
N ARG A 252 -5.84 -15.44 -2.63
CA ARG A 252 -5.41 -15.59 -4.04
C ARG A 252 -3.95 -16.01 -4.19
N GLY A 253 -3.11 -15.70 -3.21
CA GLY A 253 -1.72 -16.14 -3.22
C GLY A 253 -1.59 -17.65 -3.06
N VAL A 254 -2.59 -18.30 -2.46
CA VAL A 254 -2.53 -19.72 -2.08
C VAL A 254 -3.46 -20.62 -2.91
N LEU A 255 -4.63 -20.13 -3.33
CA LEU A 255 -5.59 -20.83 -4.20
C LEU A 255 -5.30 -20.58 -5.67
#